data_AF-A0A6J2RED2-F1
#
_entry.id   AF-A0A6J2RED2-F1
#
_cell.length_a   1.000
_cell.length_b   1.000
_cell.length_c   1.000
_cell.angle_alpha   90.00
_cell.angle_beta   90.00
_cell.angle_gamma   90.00
#
_symmetry.space_group_name_H-M   'P 1'
#
loop_
_entity.id
_entity.type
_entity.pdbx_description
1 polymer ?
#
loop_
_entity_poly.entity_id
_entity_poly.type
_entity_poly.pdbx_seq_one_letter_code
_entity_poly.pdbx_strand_id
1 'polypeptide(L)'
;MAAGKMCIRNSKEETAEKWTGLFLNDLKTEQESVVFVKRMIAVAISSITYLRGIFPEDAYRSRYLEDLCIKVLRDDSNTPGSSKVVKWMMGCFDALEKQYLQIVFIGVYTNQDEPNCLIESYQFKFKYTEKGPEMDICRNNDVEMQVTLEDTKRASVLLIRKLFVLMQTLDALPNNVYLTMKLYYYDDITPADYQPPGFKEGECDSLWFEGMAVHFQVGEVQTAFHTLTVRVCLEKNRLEKLQEGTQLRETNPTEKETSKEPRKNTYDEDDLPSENESAAQFKKPKRPMAKRNAAARNLSRKKRRT
;
A
#
# COMPACT_ATOMS: atom_id res chain seq x y z
N MET A 1 -7.43 4.68 -60.74
CA MET A 1 -7.99 5.30 -59.52
C MET A 1 -7.39 4.58 -58.31
N ALA A 2 -6.98 5.35 -57.31
CA ALA A 2 -6.08 4.91 -56.24
C ALA A 2 -6.70 3.88 -55.29
N ALA A 3 -5.99 2.77 -55.09
CA ALA A 3 -6.21 1.87 -53.96
C ALA A 3 -5.59 2.52 -52.71
N GLY A 4 -6.45 2.99 -51.79
CA GLY A 4 -6.04 3.50 -50.50
C GLY A 4 -5.40 2.38 -49.67
N LYS A 5 -4.11 2.52 -49.36
CA LYS A 5 -3.43 1.69 -48.38
C LYS A 5 -3.99 2.04 -47.00
N MET A 6 -4.82 1.17 -46.46
CA MET A 6 -5.23 1.23 -45.05
C MET A 6 -4.01 0.84 -44.20
N CYS A 7 -3.40 1.84 -43.58
CA CYS A 7 -2.24 1.66 -42.71
C CYS A 7 -2.72 1.00 -41.41
N ILE A 8 -2.51 -0.31 -41.27
CA ILE A 8 -2.64 -1.00 -39.99
C ILE A 8 -1.45 -0.54 -39.14
N ARG A 9 -1.64 0.49 -38.32
CA ARG A 9 -0.71 0.79 -37.23
C ARG A 9 -0.73 -0.42 -36.28
N ASN A 10 0.43 -0.99 -36.00
CA ASN A 10 0.55 -2.18 -35.16
C ASN A 10 0.05 -1.86 -33.74
N SER A 11 -0.91 -2.64 -33.23
CA SER A 11 -1.44 -2.49 -31.87
C SER A 11 -0.37 -2.51 -30.76
N LYS A 12 0.76 -3.19 -31.02
CA LYS A 12 1.95 -3.24 -30.15
C LYS A 12 2.70 -1.90 -30.04
N GLU A 13 2.76 -1.11 -31.12
CA GLU A 13 3.38 0.22 -31.09
C GLU A 13 2.52 1.21 -30.31
N GLU A 14 1.20 1.13 -30.48
CA GLU A 14 0.26 2.01 -29.77
C GLU A 14 0.19 1.70 -28.26
N THR A 15 0.30 0.42 -27.87
CA THR A 15 0.42 0.03 -26.44
C THR A 15 1.77 0.41 -25.85
N ALA A 16 2.85 0.32 -26.63
CA ALA A 16 4.17 0.78 -26.21
C ALA A 16 4.23 2.31 -26.02
N GLU A 17 3.63 3.10 -26.91
CA GLU A 17 3.51 4.56 -26.77
C GLU A 17 2.69 4.98 -25.54
N LYS A 18 1.64 4.22 -25.19
CA LYS A 18 0.84 4.46 -23.97
C LYS A 18 1.62 4.13 -22.70
N TRP A 19 2.40 3.05 -22.70
CA TRP A 19 3.25 2.67 -21.56
C TRP A 19 4.40 3.68 -21.32
N THR A 20 5.10 4.11 -22.37
CA THR A 20 6.26 5.03 -22.24
C THR A 20 5.91 6.39 -21.65
N GLY A 21 4.66 6.83 -21.84
CA GLY A 21 4.15 8.05 -21.22
C GLY A 21 4.06 8.00 -19.70
N LEU A 22 4.09 6.80 -19.10
CA LEU A 22 3.97 6.57 -17.66
C LEU A 22 5.18 5.85 -17.06
N PHE A 23 5.80 4.93 -17.78
CA PHE A 23 6.85 4.06 -17.25
C PHE A 23 8.00 3.90 -18.24
N LEU A 24 9.13 3.38 -17.75
CA LEU A 24 10.30 3.12 -18.59
C LEU A 24 10.09 1.85 -19.43
N ASN A 25 10.70 1.83 -20.62
CA ASN A 25 10.71 0.65 -21.51
C ASN A 25 11.91 -0.27 -21.29
N ASP A 26 12.80 0.11 -20.38
CA ASP A 26 13.93 -0.69 -19.95
C ASP A 26 14.12 -0.50 -18.44
N LEU A 27 14.52 -1.56 -17.74
CA LEU A 27 14.67 -1.62 -16.28
C LEU A 27 15.91 -2.45 -15.92
N LYS A 28 17.06 -2.12 -16.53
CA LYS A 28 18.31 -2.86 -16.35
C LYS A 28 19.13 -2.36 -15.19
N THR A 29 18.98 -1.09 -14.85
CA THR A 29 19.77 -0.43 -13.80
C THR A 29 18.93 -0.17 -12.56
N GLU A 30 19.62 -0.04 -11.42
CA GLU A 30 18.98 0.33 -10.17
C GLU A 30 18.30 1.70 -10.27
N GLN A 31 18.92 2.67 -10.94
CA GLN A 31 18.36 4.01 -11.13
C GLN A 31 17.06 3.97 -11.94
N GLU A 32 17.00 3.18 -13.01
CA GLU A 32 15.77 2.99 -13.79
C GLU A 32 14.68 2.33 -12.94
N SER A 33 15.05 1.34 -12.12
CA SER A 33 14.13 0.68 -11.20
C SER A 33 13.57 1.65 -10.15
N VAL A 34 14.42 2.51 -9.55
CA VAL A 34 13.97 3.58 -8.62
C VAL A 34 12.99 4.52 -9.32
N VAL A 35 13.33 5.01 -10.52
CA VAL A 35 12.44 5.89 -11.30
C VAL A 35 11.09 5.21 -11.56
N PHE A 36 11.12 3.93 -11.93
CA PHE A 36 9.91 3.15 -12.14
C PHE A 36 9.06 3.06 -10.87
N VAL A 37 9.64 2.72 -9.72
CA VAL A 37 8.93 2.63 -8.44
C VAL A 37 8.35 3.99 -8.03
N LYS A 38 9.09 5.09 -8.20
CA LYS A 38 8.57 6.45 -7.98
C LYS A 38 7.31 6.72 -8.81
N ARG A 39 7.34 6.36 -10.09
CA ARG A 39 6.18 6.54 -10.99
C ARG A 39 5.02 5.62 -10.60
N MET A 40 5.29 4.39 -10.17
CA MET A 40 4.24 3.47 -9.68
C MET A 40 3.54 4.02 -8.44
N ILE A 41 4.29 4.56 -7.47
CA ILE A 41 3.72 5.24 -6.29
C ILE A 41 2.85 6.42 -6.72
N ALA A 42 3.37 7.29 -7.62
CA ALA A 42 2.64 8.45 -8.09
C ALA A 42 1.31 8.06 -8.76
N VAL A 43 1.33 7.05 -9.62
CA VAL A 43 0.13 6.54 -10.30
C VAL A 43 -0.84 5.91 -9.31
N ALA A 44 -0.36 5.09 -8.37
CA ALA A 44 -1.23 4.42 -7.39
C ALA A 44 -1.88 5.40 -6.42
N ILE A 45 -1.11 6.34 -5.85
CA ILE A 45 -1.65 7.39 -4.97
C ILE A 45 -2.65 8.26 -5.73
N SER A 46 -2.32 8.69 -6.95
CA SER A 46 -3.25 9.49 -7.75
C SER A 46 -4.53 8.73 -8.08
N SER A 47 -4.43 7.43 -8.39
CA SER A 47 -5.59 6.58 -8.67
C SER A 47 -6.48 6.46 -7.44
N ILE A 48 -5.90 6.25 -6.25
CA ILE A 48 -6.64 6.18 -4.99
C ILE A 48 -7.34 7.52 -4.73
N THR A 49 -6.61 8.65 -4.73
CA THR A 49 -7.21 9.95 -4.40
C THR A 49 -8.28 10.36 -5.40
N TYR A 50 -8.14 9.98 -6.67
CA TYR A 50 -9.15 10.23 -7.69
C TYR A 50 -10.39 9.36 -7.49
N LEU A 51 -10.22 8.04 -7.38
CA LEU A 51 -11.33 7.08 -7.27
C LEU A 51 -12.11 7.23 -5.96
N ARG A 52 -11.47 7.74 -4.92
CA ARG A 52 -12.12 8.08 -3.64
C ARG A 52 -12.75 9.48 -3.63
N GLY A 53 -12.63 10.25 -4.71
CA GLY A 53 -13.22 11.59 -4.82
C GLY A 53 -12.60 12.62 -3.87
N ILE A 54 -11.33 12.46 -3.50
CA ILE A 54 -10.66 13.31 -2.49
C ILE A 54 -10.34 14.71 -3.03
N PHE A 55 -10.03 14.81 -4.32
CA PHE A 55 -9.71 16.09 -4.97
C PHE A 55 -10.58 16.28 -6.22
N PRO A 56 -10.84 17.54 -6.63
CA PRO A 56 -11.59 17.85 -7.84
C PRO A 56 -10.87 17.42 -9.13
N GLU A 57 -11.62 17.34 -10.22
CA GLU A 57 -11.16 16.86 -11.54
C GLU A 57 -9.96 17.63 -12.09
N ASP A 58 -9.91 18.95 -11.88
CA ASP A 58 -8.86 19.85 -12.37
C ASP A 58 -7.50 19.64 -11.68
N ALA A 59 -7.48 18.96 -10.53
CA ALA A 59 -6.26 18.54 -9.84
C ALA A 59 -5.53 17.39 -10.55
N TYR A 60 -6.15 16.78 -11.56
CA TYR A 60 -5.61 15.63 -12.27
C TYR A 60 -5.41 15.91 -13.76
N ARG A 61 -4.54 15.11 -14.37
CA ARG A 61 -4.40 14.97 -15.82
C ARG A 61 -4.66 13.53 -16.23
N SER A 62 -5.39 13.34 -17.33
CA SER A 62 -5.61 12.02 -17.90
C SER A 62 -4.36 11.48 -18.57
N ARG A 63 -4.08 10.20 -18.31
CA ARG A 63 -3.07 9.37 -19.00
C ARG A 63 -3.67 8.00 -19.26
N TYR A 64 -3.06 7.25 -20.18
CA TYR A 64 -3.52 5.91 -20.53
C TYR A 64 -2.48 4.88 -20.12
N LEU A 65 -2.94 3.85 -19.42
CA LEU A 65 -2.17 2.64 -19.15
C LEU A 65 -2.90 1.50 -19.84
N GLU A 66 -2.39 1.07 -21.00
CA GLU A 66 -3.13 0.21 -21.95
C GLU A 66 -4.50 0.82 -22.33
N ASP A 67 -5.59 0.13 -22.00
CA ASP A 67 -6.99 0.54 -22.19
C ASP A 67 -7.54 1.36 -21.02
N LEU A 68 -6.80 1.48 -19.92
CA LEU A 68 -7.25 2.17 -18.71
C LEU A 68 -6.93 3.67 -18.75
N CYS A 69 -7.96 4.51 -18.66
CA CYS A 69 -7.79 5.94 -18.42
C CYS A 69 -7.52 6.18 -16.93
N ILE A 70 -6.28 6.56 -16.61
CA ILE A 70 -5.86 6.88 -15.25
C ILE A 70 -5.77 8.41 -15.05
N LYS A 71 -6.02 8.83 -13.82
CA LYS A 71 -5.90 10.23 -13.40
C LYS A 71 -4.65 10.39 -12.56
N VAL A 72 -3.73 11.21 -13.04
CA VAL A 72 -2.45 11.47 -12.39
C VAL A 72 -2.49 12.87 -11.79
N LEU A 73 -2.11 13.01 -10.53
CA LEU A 73 -2.04 14.31 -9.86
C LEU A 73 -1.13 15.27 -10.62
N ARG A 74 -1.58 16.52 -10.70
CA ARG A 74 -0.84 17.63 -11.28
C ARG A 74 -0.01 18.32 -10.20
N ASP A 75 1.24 18.63 -10.54
CA ASP A 75 2.13 19.46 -9.75
C ASP A 75 1.75 20.94 -9.80
N ASP A 76 1.15 21.39 -10.91
CA ASP A 76 0.67 22.75 -11.15
C ASP A 76 -0.81 22.98 -10.78
N SER A 77 -1.39 22.10 -9.95
CA SER A 77 -2.78 22.25 -9.50
C SER A 77 -2.93 23.44 -8.54
N ASN A 78 -4.02 24.21 -8.71
CA ASN A 78 -4.41 25.26 -7.77
C ASN A 78 -5.09 24.72 -6.50
N THR A 79 -5.33 23.42 -6.41
CA THR A 79 -5.96 22.79 -5.24
C THR A 79 -4.91 22.57 -4.14
N PRO A 80 -4.96 23.27 -2.99
CA PRO A 80 -3.89 23.20 -1.99
C PRO A 80 -3.66 21.79 -1.43
N GLY A 81 -4.73 21.01 -1.29
CA GLY A 81 -4.67 19.63 -0.81
C GLY A 81 -3.91 18.70 -1.77
N SER A 82 -4.15 18.80 -3.07
CA SER A 82 -3.46 17.98 -4.08
C SER A 82 -1.97 18.35 -4.15
N SER A 83 -1.65 19.65 -4.15
CA SER A 83 -0.26 20.13 -4.12
C SER A 83 0.47 19.65 -2.86
N LYS A 84 -0.22 19.55 -1.72
CA LYS A 84 0.35 19.01 -0.47
C LYS A 84 0.69 17.53 -0.60
N VAL A 85 -0.20 16.72 -1.17
CA VAL A 85 0.07 15.30 -1.46
C VAL A 85 1.23 15.13 -2.43
N VAL A 86 1.32 15.97 -3.46
CA VAL A 86 2.48 15.97 -4.38
C VAL A 86 3.78 16.27 -3.63
N LYS A 87 3.80 17.26 -2.74
CA LYS A 87 4.98 17.54 -1.89
C LYS A 87 5.33 16.38 -0.97
N TRP A 88 4.35 15.70 -0.38
CA TRP A 88 4.59 14.49 0.41
C TRP A 88 5.22 13.38 -0.43
N MET A 89 4.75 13.17 -1.67
CA MET A 89 5.38 12.20 -2.58
C MET A 89 6.85 12.53 -2.86
N MET A 90 7.21 13.82 -2.95
CA MET A 90 8.63 14.21 -3.10
C MET A 90 9.48 13.81 -1.89
N GLY A 91 8.97 13.93 -0.67
CA GLY A 91 9.65 13.43 0.52
C GLY A 91 9.79 11.90 0.54
N CYS A 92 8.76 11.17 0.08
CA CYS A 92 8.87 9.72 -0.13
C CYS A 92 9.98 9.38 -1.14
N PHE A 93 10.08 10.15 -2.21
CA PHE A 93 11.05 9.91 -3.28
C PHE A 93 12.50 10.14 -2.85
N ASP A 94 12.74 11.10 -1.95
CA ASP A 94 14.05 11.31 -1.31
C ASP A 94 14.43 10.11 -0.44
N ALA A 95 13.50 9.63 0.39
CA ALA A 95 13.72 8.45 1.24
C ALA A 95 13.90 7.14 0.44
N LEU A 96 13.20 7.01 -0.69
CA LEU A 96 13.31 5.87 -1.59
C LEU A 96 14.67 5.85 -2.31
N GLU A 97 15.18 7.00 -2.78
CA GLU A 97 16.50 7.07 -3.42
C GLU A 97 17.65 6.70 -2.49
N LYS A 98 17.50 6.99 -1.19
CA LYS A 98 18.47 6.63 -0.16
C LYS A 98 18.29 5.19 0.35
N GLN A 99 17.32 4.46 -0.18
CA GLN A 99 16.89 3.14 0.27
C GLN A 99 16.45 3.07 1.75
N TYR A 100 16.14 4.22 2.37
CA TYR A 100 15.72 4.28 3.78
C TYR A 100 14.26 3.88 3.96
N LEU A 101 13.42 4.08 2.94
CA LEU A 101 11.98 3.95 3.05
C LEU A 101 11.53 2.49 3.11
N GLN A 102 10.85 2.09 4.18
CA GLN A 102 10.26 0.76 4.33
C GLN A 102 8.76 0.76 4.00
N ILE A 103 8.01 1.74 4.51
CA ILE A 103 6.57 1.83 4.32
C ILE A 103 6.16 3.30 4.11
N VAL A 104 5.39 3.57 3.06
CA VAL A 104 4.54 4.77 2.96
C VAL A 104 3.14 4.37 3.42
N PHE A 105 2.66 5.04 4.45
CA PHE A 105 1.32 4.85 4.99
C PHE A 105 0.48 6.08 4.71
N ILE A 106 -0.68 5.91 4.09
CA ILE A 106 -1.69 6.96 3.91
C ILE A 106 -2.92 6.57 4.71
N GLY A 107 -3.32 7.43 5.66
CA GLY A 107 -4.52 7.24 6.47
C GLY A 107 -5.60 8.24 6.10
N VAL A 108 -6.84 7.78 6.08
CA VAL A 108 -8.05 8.60 5.97
C VAL A 108 -8.81 8.52 7.29
N TYR A 109 -9.16 9.68 7.83
CA TYR A 109 -9.86 9.83 9.11
C TYR A 109 -10.86 10.98 9.07
N THR A 110 -11.83 10.99 9.98
CA THR A 110 -12.94 11.96 10.01
C THR A 110 -12.83 12.97 11.14
N ASN A 111 -12.19 12.61 12.25
CA ASN A 111 -12.06 13.47 13.43
C ASN A 111 -10.69 14.16 13.46
N GLN A 112 -10.65 15.49 13.33
CA GLN A 112 -9.41 16.26 13.36
C GLN A 112 -8.65 16.14 14.69
N ASP A 113 -9.36 15.93 15.80
CA ASP A 113 -8.78 15.78 17.14
C ASP A 113 -8.18 14.38 17.36
N GLU A 114 -8.56 13.40 16.53
CA GLU A 114 -8.11 12.02 16.63
C GLU A 114 -7.51 11.50 15.30
N PRO A 115 -6.37 12.07 14.85
CA PRO A 115 -5.76 11.72 13.56
C PRO A 115 -5.21 10.28 13.46
N ASN A 116 -5.24 9.54 14.57
CA ASN A 116 -4.83 8.13 14.63
C ASN A 116 -6.00 7.15 14.54
N CYS A 117 -7.25 7.63 14.59
CA CYS A 117 -8.47 6.83 14.43
C CYS A 117 -8.86 6.82 12.94
N LEU A 118 -8.56 5.72 12.25
CA LEU A 118 -8.68 5.63 10.81
C LEU A 118 -9.95 4.89 10.38
N ILE A 119 -10.48 5.28 9.22
CA ILE A 119 -11.56 4.57 8.53
C ILE A 119 -11.06 3.82 7.28
N GLU A 120 -9.99 4.30 6.66
CA GLU A 120 -9.29 3.64 5.55
C GLU A 120 -7.79 3.91 5.66
N SER A 121 -6.99 2.95 5.21
CA SER A 121 -5.55 3.17 5.02
C SER A 121 -4.99 2.44 3.81
N TYR A 122 -3.93 3.02 3.25
CA TYR A 122 -3.21 2.50 2.11
C TYR A 122 -1.74 2.41 2.47
N GLN A 123 -1.15 1.23 2.31
CA GLN A 123 0.24 0.96 2.66
C GLN A 123 1.00 0.53 1.43
N PHE A 124 2.11 1.21 1.17
CA PHE A 124 3.08 0.86 0.14
C PHE A 124 4.33 0.40 0.86
N LYS A 125 4.60 -0.90 0.83
CA LYS A 125 5.77 -1.50 1.45
C LYS A 125 6.85 -1.70 0.39
N PHE A 126 8.06 -1.30 0.73
CA PHE A 126 9.24 -1.43 -0.12
C PHE A 126 10.14 -2.51 0.43
N LYS A 127 10.80 -3.24 -0.46
CA LYS A 127 11.99 -4.02 -0.18
C LYS A 127 13.01 -3.71 -1.27
N TYR A 128 14.26 -3.56 -0.86
CA TYR A 128 15.40 -3.35 -1.74
C TYR A 128 16.18 -4.65 -1.84
N THR A 129 16.67 -4.97 -3.03
CA THR A 129 17.49 -6.17 -3.22
C THR A 129 18.80 -5.82 -3.91
N GLU A 130 19.91 -6.13 -3.24
CA GLU A 130 21.26 -5.91 -3.76
C GLU A 130 21.61 -6.88 -4.91
N LYS A 131 20.91 -8.01 -5.01
CA LYS A 131 21.26 -9.15 -5.88
C LYS A 131 20.24 -9.51 -6.96
N GLY A 132 19.20 -8.69 -7.18
CA GLY A 132 18.08 -9.16 -8.00
C GLY A 132 16.90 -9.61 -7.15
N PRO A 133 15.75 -9.97 -7.74
CA PRO A 133 14.58 -10.41 -7.00
C PRO A 133 14.80 -11.82 -6.40
N GLU A 134 15.11 -11.91 -5.09
CA GLU A 134 15.19 -13.20 -4.39
C GLU A 134 13.77 -13.71 -4.09
N MET A 135 13.44 -14.88 -4.63
CA MET A 135 12.16 -15.55 -4.38
C MET A 135 12.33 -16.52 -3.21
N ASP A 136 11.62 -16.27 -2.11
CA ASP A 136 11.57 -17.17 -0.96
C ASP A 136 10.63 -18.34 -1.28
N ILE A 137 11.03 -19.21 -2.20
CA ILE A 137 10.35 -20.48 -2.46
C ILE A 137 11.38 -21.59 -2.31
N CYS A 138 11.24 -22.37 -1.23
CA CYS A 138 11.77 -23.71 -1.14
C CYS A 138 11.19 -24.58 -2.27
N ARG A 139 11.77 -24.52 -3.46
CA ARG A 139 11.55 -25.47 -4.54
C ARG A 139 12.90 -25.85 -5.13
N ASN A 140 13.19 -27.14 -5.02
CA ASN A 140 14.34 -27.78 -5.63
C ASN A 140 14.56 -27.33 -7.08
N ASN A 141 15.84 -27.05 -7.37
CA ASN A 141 16.50 -26.72 -8.62
C ASN A 141 16.75 -25.22 -8.87
N ASP A 142 18.04 -24.88 -8.89
CA ASP A 142 18.68 -23.62 -9.29
C ASP A 142 18.18 -23.09 -10.64
N VAL A 143 17.00 -22.47 -10.65
CA VAL A 143 16.59 -21.57 -11.72
C VAL A 143 16.29 -20.24 -11.06
N GLU A 144 17.29 -19.36 -11.07
CA GLU A 144 17.14 -17.95 -10.73
C GLU A 144 16.15 -17.34 -11.74
N MET A 145 14.86 -17.30 -11.39
CA MET A 145 13.83 -16.76 -12.25
C MET A 145 13.93 -15.23 -12.23
N GLN A 146 14.72 -14.71 -13.16
CA GLN A 146 14.88 -13.28 -13.39
C GLN A 146 13.52 -12.66 -13.74
N VAL A 147 13.06 -11.69 -12.94
CA VAL A 147 11.82 -10.95 -13.22
C VAL A 147 11.99 -10.19 -14.54
N THR A 148 11.16 -10.52 -15.53
CA THR A 148 11.22 -9.84 -16.83
C THR A 148 10.49 -8.50 -16.80
N LEU A 149 10.83 -7.60 -17.73
CA LEU A 149 10.09 -6.36 -17.92
C LEU A 149 8.61 -6.62 -18.24
N GLU A 150 8.30 -7.68 -18.97
CA GLU A 150 6.91 -8.03 -19.31
C GLU A 150 6.13 -8.48 -18.08
N ASP A 151 6.75 -9.24 -17.17
CA ASP A 151 6.16 -9.59 -15.88
C ASP A 151 5.89 -8.33 -15.04
N THR A 152 6.86 -7.41 -15.00
CA THR A 152 6.73 -6.12 -14.32
C THR A 152 5.57 -5.30 -14.89
N LYS A 153 5.47 -5.20 -16.23
CA LYS A 153 4.39 -4.52 -16.95
C LYS A 153 3.03 -5.10 -16.58
N ARG A 154 2.88 -6.42 -16.70
CA ARG A 154 1.64 -7.14 -16.38
C ARG A 154 1.24 -6.97 -14.91
N ALA A 155 2.19 -7.09 -13.98
CA ALA A 155 1.95 -6.88 -12.56
C ALA A 155 1.49 -5.45 -12.26
N SER A 156 2.08 -4.45 -12.94
CA SER A 156 1.73 -3.03 -12.78
C SER A 156 0.30 -2.74 -13.23
N VAL A 157 -0.06 -3.20 -14.42
CA VAL A 157 -1.42 -3.04 -14.95
C VAL A 157 -2.43 -3.74 -14.05
N LEU A 158 -2.11 -4.98 -13.62
CA LEU A 158 -2.98 -5.74 -12.73
C LEU A 158 -3.16 -5.05 -11.38
N LEU A 159 -2.11 -4.49 -10.80
CA LEU A 159 -2.18 -3.73 -9.55
C LEU A 159 -3.15 -2.55 -9.68
N ILE A 160 -3.02 -1.74 -10.73
CA ILE A 160 -3.90 -0.58 -10.94
C ILE A 160 -5.34 -1.03 -11.21
N ARG A 161 -5.57 -2.08 -12.04
CA ARG A 161 -6.92 -2.62 -12.26
C ARG A 161 -7.56 -3.12 -10.96
N LYS A 162 -6.80 -3.81 -10.11
CA LYS A 162 -7.29 -4.26 -8.79
C LYS A 162 -7.62 -3.09 -7.87
N LEU A 163 -6.82 -2.01 -7.87
CA LEU A 163 -7.17 -0.78 -7.15
C LEU A 163 -8.49 -0.20 -7.67
N PHE A 164 -8.68 -0.12 -9.00
CA PHE A 164 -9.93 0.36 -9.59
C PHE A 164 -11.14 -0.43 -9.13
N VAL A 165 -11.09 -1.76 -9.25
CA VAL A 165 -12.19 -2.64 -8.81
C VAL A 165 -12.43 -2.49 -7.31
N LEU A 166 -11.38 -2.54 -6.48
CA LEU A 166 -11.51 -2.41 -5.04
C LEU A 166 -12.16 -1.07 -4.67
N MET A 167 -11.65 0.07 -5.17
CA MET A 167 -12.22 1.38 -4.84
C MET A 167 -13.67 1.54 -5.30
N GLN A 168 -14.07 0.95 -6.43
CA GLN A 168 -15.45 0.97 -6.93
C GLN A 168 -16.41 0.14 -6.07
N THR A 169 -15.91 -0.89 -5.38
CA THR A 169 -16.72 -1.70 -4.45
C THR A 169 -16.94 -1.02 -3.10
N LEU A 170 -16.24 0.08 -2.80
CA LEU A 170 -16.37 0.78 -1.52
C LEU A 170 -17.47 1.83 -1.57
N ASP A 171 -18.07 2.11 -0.41
CA ASP A 171 -18.96 3.25 -0.26
C ASP A 171 -18.22 4.59 -0.37
N ALA A 172 -18.97 5.64 -0.68
CA ALA A 172 -18.44 6.99 -0.74
C ALA A 172 -17.74 7.35 0.59
N LEU A 173 -16.68 8.14 0.52
CA LEU A 173 -16.07 8.71 1.73
C LEU A 173 -17.09 9.65 2.41
N PRO A 174 -17.06 9.76 3.74
CA PRO A 174 -17.81 10.80 4.45
C PRO A 174 -17.46 12.21 3.92
N ASN A 175 -18.38 13.15 4.08
CA ASN A 175 -18.22 14.51 3.53
C ASN A 175 -16.96 15.24 4.01
N ASN A 176 -16.58 15.01 5.27
CA ASN A 176 -15.40 15.63 5.87
C ASN A 176 -14.40 14.54 6.22
N VAL A 177 -13.34 14.45 5.42
CA VAL A 177 -12.22 13.54 5.65
C VAL A 177 -10.92 14.32 5.64
N TYR A 178 -9.96 13.80 6.37
CA TYR A 178 -8.61 14.29 6.47
C TYR A 178 -7.65 13.20 6.04
N LEU A 179 -6.55 13.62 5.40
CA LEU A 179 -5.48 12.73 4.99
C LEU A 179 -4.26 12.94 5.87
N THR A 180 -3.61 11.85 6.23
CA THR A 180 -2.28 11.84 6.83
C THR A 180 -1.37 10.91 6.06
N MET A 181 -0.08 11.25 6.00
CA MET A 181 0.95 10.37 5.44
C MET A 181 2.04 10.17 6.49
N LYS A 182 2.36 8.91 6.80
CA LYS A 182 3.47 8.53 7.66
C LYS A 182 4.48 7.71 6.86
N LEU A 183 5.76 7.94 7.12
CA LEU A 183 6.87 7.18 6.53
C LEU A 183 7.50 6.36 7.64
N TYR A 184 7.75 5.09 7.35
CA TYR A 184 8.51 4.18 8.20
C TYR A 184 9.80 3.82 7.49
N TYR A 185 10.90 3.79 8.23
CA TYR A 185 12.23 3.57 7.67
C TYR A 185 12.82 2.23 8.13
N TYR A 186 13.91 1.86 7.48
CA TYR A 186 14.78 0.77 7.93
C TYR A 186 15.73 1.28 9.03
N ASP A 187 15.49 0.85 10.27
CA ASP A 187 16.21 1.31 11.48
C ASP A 187 17.73 1.02 11.43
N ASP A 188 18.15 0.01 10.66
CA ASP A 188 19.52 -0.46 10.55
C ASP A 188 20.42 0.42 9.67
N ILE A 189 19.83 1.16 8.72
CA ILE A 189 20.57 1.97 7.74
C ILE A 189 20.25 3.46 7.78
N THR A 190 19.13 3.84 8.40
CA THR A 190 18.65 5.23 8.37
C THR A 190 19.29 6.05 9.50
N PRO A 191 19.97 7.17 9.20
CA PRO A 191 20.52 8.04 10.23
C PRO A 191 19.43 8.60 11.16
N ALA A 192 19.73 8.72 12.45
CA ALA A 192 18.76 9.19 13.46
C ALA A 192 18.32 10.66 13.26
N ASP A 193 19.12 11.47 12.55
CA ASP A 193 18.85 12.86 12.21
C ASP A 193 18.21 13.03 10.82
N TYR A 194 17.97 11.92 10.10
CA TYR A 194 17.37 11.98 8.78
C TYR A 194 15.90 12.41 8.85
N GLN A 195 15.57 13.46 8.10
CA GLN A 195 14.20 13.95 7.97
C GLN A 195 13.89 14.25 6.49
N PRO A 196 12.99 13.50 5.84
CA PRO A 196 12.66 13.77 4.45
C PRO A 196 11.90 15.10 4.30
N PRO A 197 12.03 15.76 3.14
CA PRO A 197 11.33 17.01 2.84
C PRO A 197 9.82 16.91 3.03
N GLY A 198 9.25 17.86 3.77
CA GLY A 198 7.80 17.93 4.01
C GLY A 198 7.27 17.01 5.12
N PHE A 199 8.15 16.31 5.83
CA PHE A 199 7.83 15.49 6.99
C PHE A 199 8.51 16.03 8.25
N LYS A 200 7.98 15.61 9.40
CA LYS A 200 8.56 15.80 10.73
C LYS A 200 8.60 14.45 11.45
N GLU A 201 9.34 14.39 12.56
CA GLU A 201 9.39 13.23 13.43
C GLU A 201 7.97 12.85 13.90
N GLY A 202 7.67 11.56 13.94
CA GLY A 202 6.37 11.03 14.32
C GLY A 202 6.16 11.12 15.83
N GLU A 203 5.08 11.78 16.28
CA GLU A 203 4.78 11.96 17.71
C GLU A 203 3.98 10.78 18.31
N CYS A 204 3.40 9.88 17.48
CA CYS A 204 2.60 8.75 17.93
C CYS A 204 2.48 7.65 16.85
N ASP A 205 2.91 6.42 17.18
CA ASP A 205 2.94 5.31 16.22
C ASP A 205 1.72 4.39 16.26
N SER A 206 0.89 4.47 17.31
CA SER A 206 -0.31 3.63 17.39
C SER A 206 -1.41 4.23 16.51
N LEU A 207 -1.60 3.65 15.33
CA LEU A 207 -2.79 3.84 14.49
C LEU A 207 -3.79 2.73 14.83
N TRP A 208 -5.07 3.09 14.94
CA TRP A 208 -6.15 2.13 15.14
C TRP A 208 -7.33 2.46 14.23
N PHE A 209 -8.19 1.48 14.01
CA PHE A 209 -9.41 1.67 13.23
C PHE A 209 -10.57 1.99 14.16
N GLU A 210 -11.50 2.82 13.70
CA GLU A 210 -12.74 3.14 14.43
C GLU A 210 -13.57 1.89 14.73
N GLY A 211 -13.45 0.86 13.87
CA GLY A 211 -14.06 -0.45 14.02
C GLY A 211 -13.11 -1.60 13.66
N MET A 212 -13.69 -2.70 13.18
CA MET A 212 -12.92 -3.87 12.76
C MET A 212 -12.21 -3.58 11.44
N ALA A 213 -10.89 -3.70 11.42
CA ALA A 213 -10.09 -3.55 10.22
C ALA A 213 -10.15 -4.82 9.35
N VAL A 214 -10.44 -4.65 8.07
CA VAL A 214 -10.37 -5.70 7.03
C VAL A 214 -9.18 -5.40 6.13
N HIS A 215 -8.27 -6.36 6.00
CA HIS A 215 -7.01 -6.21 5.27
C HIS A 215 -7.09 -6.84 3.87
N PHE A 216 -6.72 -6.08 2.85
CA PHE A 216 -6.64 -6.51 1.46
C PHE A 216 -5.21 -6.39 0.95
N GLN A 217 -4.63 -7.50 0.50
CA GLN A 217 -3.40 -7.48 -0.28
C GLN A 217 -3.75 -7.26 -1.75
N VAL A 218 -3.56 -6.04 -2.25
CA VAL A 218 -3.96 -5.67 -3.61
C VAL A 218 -3.04 -6.32 -4.61
N GLY A 219 -1.72 -6.20 -4.40
CA GLY A 219 -0.75 -6.77 -5.31
C GLY A 219 0.67 -6.36 -4.99
N GLU A 220 1.56 -6.88 -5.81
CA GLU A 220 2.99 -6.69 -5.72
C GLU A 220 3.54 -6.44 -7.12
N VAL A 221 4.47 -5.50 -7.22
CA VAL A 221 5.21 -5.20 -8.44
C VAL A 221 6.68 -5.29 -8.10
N GLN A 222 7.39 -6.11 -8.87
CA GLN A 222 8.79 -6.39 -8.64
C GLN A 222 9.59 -5.99 -9.88
N THR A 223 10.77 -5.48 -9.63
CA THR A 223 11.83 -5.25 -10.62
C THR A 223 13.06 -6.04 -10.15
N ALA A 224 14.18 -5.93 -10.86
CA ALA A 224 15.41 -6.55 -10.38
C ALA A 224 15.87 -6.00 -9.01
N PHE A 225 15.67 -4.71 -8.73
CA PHE A 225 16.28 -4.05 -7.57
C PHE A 225 15.28 -3.72 -6.44
N HIS A 226 13.99 -3.69 -6.76
CA HIS A 226 12.95 -3.23 -5.84
C HIS A 226 11.69 -4.09 -5.94
N THR A 227 11.08 -4.33 -4.79
CA THR A 227 9.73 -4.86 -4.64
C THR A 227 8.83 -3.82 -3.99
N LEU A 228 7.69 -3.55 -4.62
CA LEU A 228 6.61 -2.71 -4.11
C LEU A 228 5.38 -3.58 -3.82
N THR A 229 4.97 -3.67 -2.56
CA THR A 229 3.72 -4.33 -2.16
C THR A 229 2.68 -3.29 -1.74
N VAL A 230 1.45 -3.39 -2.25
CA VAL A 230 0.34 -2.50 -1.88
C VAL A 230 -0.70 -3.24 -1.06
N ARG A 231 -1.04 -2.68 0.09
CA ARG A 231 -2.10 -3.18 0.98
C ARG A 231 -3.12 -2.09 1.26
N VAL A 232 -4.39 -2.45 1.33
CA VAL A 232 -5.47 -1.57 1.76
C VAL A 232 -6.09 -2.15 3.01
N CYS A 233 -6.37 -1.31 4.00
CA CYS A 233 -7.10 -1.71 5.19
C CYS A 233 -8.32 -0.80 5.34
N LEU A 234 -9.48 -1.38 5.54
CA LEU A 234 -10.77 -0.68 5.59
C LEU A 234 -11.50 -1.02 6.87
N GLU A 235 -12.30 -0.08 7.37
CA GLU A 235 -13.28 -0.38 8.42
C GLU A 235 -14.41 -1.26 7.83
N LYS A 236 -14.79 -2.33 8.54
CA LYS A 236 -15.68 -3.40 8.06
C LYS A 236 -17.03 -2.90 7.54
N ASN A 237 -17.64 -1.89 8.18
CA ASN A 237 -18.95 -1.39 7.78
C ASN A 237 -18.91 -0.65 6.43
N ARG A 238 -17.74 -0.41 5.87
CA ARG A 238 -17.57 0.25 4.56
C ARG A 238 -17.54 -0.72 3.38
N LEU A 239 -17.83 -1.99 3.65
CA LEU A 239 -17.76 -3.11 2.72
C LEU A 239 -19.15 -3.68 2.35
N GLU A 240 -20.24 -2.98 2.67
CA GLU A 240 -21.60 -3.52 2.58
C GLU A 240 -21.92 -4.08 1.17
N LYS A 241 -21.52 -3.37 0.10
CA LYS A 241 -21.68 -3.82 -1.29
C LYS A 241 -20.96 -5.12 -1.66
N LEU A 242 -19.85 -5.43 -0.99
CA LEU A 242 -19.07 -6.65 -1.23
C LEU A 242 -19.70 -7.87 -0.53
N GLN A 243 -20.44 -7.63 0.56
CA GLN A 243 -21.16 -8.68 1.29
C GLN A 243 -22.47 -9.06 0.58
N GLU A 244 -23.19 -8.09 -0.02
CA GLU A 244 -24.42 -8.34 -0.78
C GLU A 244 -24.21 -9.26 -2.00
N GLY A 245 -23.10 -9.11 -2.72
CA GLY A 245 -22.77 -9.95 -3.87
C GLY A 245 -22.45 -11.42 -3.54
N THR A 246 -22.14 -11.71 -2.27
CA THR A 246 -21.86 -13.08 -1.79
C THR A 246 -23.15 -13.78 -1.32
N GLN A 247 -24.15 -13.01 -0.87
CA GLN A 247 -25.42 -13.56 -0.35
C GLN A 247 -26.49 -13.82 -1.43
N LEU A 248 -26.31 -13.35 -2.66
CA LEU A 248 -27.26 -13.57 -3.76
C LEU A 248 -27.06 -14.89 -4.54
N ARG A 249 -26.28 -15.84 -4.03
CA ARG A 249 -26.08 -17.18 -4.65
C ARG A 249 -26.72 -18.35 -3.91
N GLU A 250 -27.49 -18.12 -2.86
CA GLU A 250 -28.30 -19.16 -2.22
C GLU A 250 -29.77 -18.79 -2.19
N THR A 251 -30.40 -18.80 -3.37
CA THR A 251 -31.86 -18.98 -3.46
C THR A 251 -32.13 -20.32 -4.14
N ASN A 252 -32.29 -21.38 -3.34
CA ASN A 252 -32.92 -22.61 -3.79
C ASN A 252 -34.46 -22.45 -3.71
N PRO A 253 -35.21 -22.97 -4.69
CA PRO A 253 -36.67 -22.89 -4.69
C PRO A 253 -37.31 -23.93 -3.75
N THR A 254 -38.39 -23.48 -3.09
CA THR A 254 -39.45 -24.22 -2.37
C THR A 254 -39.99 -25.40 -3.22
N GLU A 255 -40.52 -26.53 -2.74
CA GLU A 255 -41.14 -26.98 -1.48
C GLU A 255 -41.47 -28.48 -1.68
N LYS A 256 -41.41 -29.34 -0.63
CA LYS A 256 -42.46 -30.35 -0.28
C LYS A 256 -42.08 -31.22 0.93
N GLU A 257 -43.10 -31.42 1.76
CA GLU A 257 -43.23 -32.05 3.08
C GLU A 257 -42.75 -33.53 3.12
N THR A 258 -42.35 -34.13 4.25
CA THR A 258 -43.26 -34.77 5.24
C THR A 258 -42.54 -35.16 6.57
N SER A 259 -43.17 -34.74 7.68
CA SER A 259 -43.27 -35.17 9.09
C SER A 259 -42.48 -36.34 9.79
N LYS A 260 -42.18 -36.08 11.11
CA LYS A 260 -42.16 -36.94 12.35
C LYS A 260 -40.83 -37.46 12.98
N GLU A 261 -40.32 -36.69 13.97
CA GLU A 261 -40.03 -36.98 15.42
C GLU A 261 -39.30 -38.27 15.95
N PRO A 262 -38.74 -38.30 17.20
CA PRO A 262 -37.29 -38.34 17.47
C PRO A 262 -36.81 -39.53 18.36
N ARG A 263 -35.47 -39.76 18.51
CA ARG A 263 -34.82 -40.33 19.73
C ARG A 263 -33.27 -40.44 19.71
N LYS A 264 -32.69 -39.97 20.83
CA LYS A 264 -31.42 -40.17 21.59
C LYS A 264 -30.25 -41.11 21.16
N ASN A 265 -29.05 -40.56 21.42
CA ASN A 265 -27.75 -41.09 21.92
C ASN A 265 -27.02 -42.17 21.07
N THR A 266 -25.70 -42.08 20.80
CA THR A 266 -24.56 -42.35 21.72
C THR A 266 -23.23 -41.93 21.06
N TYR A 267 -22.18 -41.72 21.88
CA TYR A 267 -20.74 -41.48 21.58
C TYR A 267 -20.14 -42.55 20.62
N ASP A 268 -19.12 -42.26 19.80
CA ASP A 268 -17.68 -42.28 20.17
C ASP A 268 -16.77 -41.46 19.21
N GLU A 269 -15.58 -41.14 19.73
CA GLU A 269 -14.43 -40.42 19.14
C GLU A 269 -13.81 -41.08 17.90
N ASP A 270 -13.21 -40.29 17.00
CA ASP A 270 -11.76 -40.33 16.72
C ASP A 270 -11.31 -39.26 15.70
N ASP A 271 -10.06 -38.82 15.90
CA ASP A 271 -9.11 -38.10 15.04
C ASP A 271 -9.02 -36.54 14.98
N LEU A 272 -8.02 -36.06 15.73
CA LEU A 272 -7.19 -34.82 15.70
C LEU A 272 -6.63 -34.41 14.30
N PRO A 273 -5.81 -33.34 14.10
CA PRO A 273 -5.50 -32.13 14.89
C PRO A 273 -5.47 -30.76 14.11
N SER A 274 -5.61 -29.66 14.86
CA SER A 274 -4.72 -28.46 14.94
C SER A 274 -4.46 -27.48 13.75
N GLU A 275 -4.76 -26.20 14.06
CA GLU A 275 -3.96 -24.97 13.82
C GLU A 275 -3.71 -24.40 12.42
N ASN A 276 -4.23 -23.18 12.14
CA ASN A 276 -3.47 -21.94 12.38
C ASN A 276 -4.29 -20.69 12.02
N GLU A 277 -4.75 -19.99 13.05
CA GLU A 277 -5.25 -18.61 13.01
C GLU A 277 -4.12 -17.70 13.49
N SER A 278 -3.30 -17.17 12.58
CA SER A 278 -2.23 -16.23 12.93
C SER A 278 -2.73 -14.79 12.88
N ALA A 279 -3.37 -14.36 13.97
CA ALA A 279 -3.54 -12.95 14.31
C ALA A 279 -2.18 -12.34 14.68
N ALA A 280 -1.59 -11.56 13.79
CA ALA A 280 -0.38 -10.79 14.10
C ALA A 280 -0.71 -9.62 15.04
N GLN A 281 -0.70 -9.89 16.34
CA GLN A 281 -0.63 -8.84 17.38
C GLN A 281 0.78 -8.22 17.37
N PHE A 282 0.85 -6.91 17.15
CA PHE A 282 2.07 -6.12 17.34
C PHE A 282 2.54 -6.24 18.80
N LYS A 283 3.65 -6.96 19.01
CA LYS A 283 4.34 -7.01 20.31
C LYS A 283 5.00 -5.65 20.57
N LYS A 284 4.62 -5.02 21.69
CA LYS A 284 5.30 -3.84 22.25
C LYS A 284 6.79 -4.16 22.52
N PRO A 285 7.74 -3.28 22.18
CA PRO A 285 9.13 -3.43 22.60
C PRO A 285 9.25 -3.31 24.14
N LYS A 286 9.95 -4.27 24.77
CA LYS A 286 10.35 -4.18 26.17
C LYS A 286 11.45 -3.12 26.31
N ARG A 287 11.18 -2.03 27.03
CA ARG A 287 12.20 -1.08 27.47
C ARG A 287 13.26 -1.79 28.34
N PRO A 288 14.56 -1.59 28.12
CA PRO A 288 15.56 -2.02 29.09
C PRO A 288 15.51 -1.11 30.31
N MET A 289 15.45 -1.72 31.50
CA MET A 289 15.49 -1.01 32.78
C MET A 289 16.84 -0.29 32.94
N ALA A 290 16.81 1.03 33.05
CA ALA A 290 17.95 1.80 33.51
C ALA A 290 18.23 1.44 34.98
N LYS A 291 19.38 0.81 35.24
CA LYS A 291 19.92 0.63 36.59
C LYS A 291 20.22 2.01 37.17
N ARG A 292 19.41 2.40 38.15
CA ARG A 292 19.60 3.57 38.99
C ARG A 292 20.76 3.30 39.95
N ASN A 293 21.98 3.64 39.56
CA ASN A 293 23.10 3.75 40.50
C ASN A 293 23.03 5.11 41.17
N ALA A 294 22.69 5.10 42.46
CA ALA A 294 22.91 6.22 43.35
C ALA A 294 24.39 6.33 43.66
N ALA A 295 25.02 7.46 43.32
CA ALA A 295 26.30 7.86 43.88
C ALA A 295 26.10 9.25 44.51
N ALA A 296 26.22 9.28 45.84
CA ALA A 296 26.13 10.47 46.65
C ALA A 296 27.34 11.40 46.42
N ARG A 297 27.02 12.71 46.45
CA ARG A 297 27.84 13.85 46.89
C ARG A 297 29.34 13.60 47.09
N ASN A 298 30.16 14.36 46.37
CA ASN A 298 31.34 14.98 46.96
C ASN A 298 31.49 16.43 46.49
N LEU A 299 31.27 17.34 47.43
CA LEU A 299 31.62 18.76 47.36
C LEU A 299 33.14 18.90 47.54
N SER A 300 33.82 19.49 46.57
CA SER A 300 35.15 20.08 46.78
C SER A 300 35.22 21.45 46.11
N ARG A 301 34.74 22.44 46.86
CA ARG A 301 35.07 23.86 46.68
C ARG A 301 36.59 24.00 46.78
N LYS A 302 37.27 24.40 45.69
CA LYS A 302 38.62 24.97 45.77
C LYS A 302 38.61 26.44 45.36
N LYS A 303 38.94 27.24 46.38
CA LYS A 303 39.12 28.69 46.47
C LYS A 303 39.79 29.34 45.25
N ARG A 304 39.25 30.50 44.86
CA ARG A 304 40.01 31.62 44.29
C ARG A 304 40.83 32.28 45.41
N ARG A 305 42.06 32.67 45.04
CA ARG A 305 43.02 33.46 45.81
C ARG A 305 42.43 34.80 46.25
N THR A 306 42.52 35.09 47.54
CA THR A 306 43.31 36.20 48.12
C THR A 306 43.70 35.77 49.53
#